data_AF-Q5SYQ8-F1
#
_entry.id   AF-Q5SYQ8-F1
#
_cell.length_a   1.000
_cell.length_b   1.000
_cell.length_c   1.000
_cell.angle_alpha   90.00
_cell.angle_beta   90.00
_cell.angle_gamma   90.00
#
_symmetry.space_group_name_H-M   'P 1'
#
loop_
_entity.id
_entity.type
_entity.pdbx_description
1 polymer ?
#
loop_
_entity_poly.entity_id
_entity_poly.type
_entity_poly.pdbx_seq_one_letter_code
_entity_poly.pdbx_strand_id
1 'polypeptide(L)'
;MSSSGTPDLPVLLTDLKIQYTKIFINNEWHDSVSGKKFPVFNPATEEELCQVEEGDKEDVDKAVKAARQAFQIGSPWRTMDASERGRLLYKLADLIERDRLLLATMESMNGGKLYSNAYLNDLAGCIKTLRYCAGWADKIQGRTIPIDGNFFTYTRHEPIGVCGQIIPWNFPLVMLIWKIGPALSCGNTVVVKPAEQTPLTALHVASLIKEAGFPPGVVNIVPGYGPTAGAAISSHMD
;
A
#
# COMPACT_ATOMS: atom_id res chain seq x y z
N MET A 1 32.01 -7.87 23.64
CA MET A 1 30.87 -8.34 24.46
C MET A 1 29.76 -7.31 24.32
N SER A 2 28.91 -7.44 23.30
CA SER A 2 27.78 -6.53 23.08
C SER A 2 26.66 -6.92 24.02
N SER A 3 26.22 -5.99 24.87
CA SER A 3 25.07 -6.16 25.75
C SER A 3 23.85 -6.61 24.94
N SER A 4 23.42 -7.84 25.19
CA SER A 4 22.14 -8.41 24.76
C SER A 4 21.01 -7.74 25.55
N GLY A 5 20.78 -6.45 25.31
CA GLY A 5 19.60 -5.77 25.80
C GLY A 5 18.39 -6.32 25.05
N THR A 6 17.39 -6.81 25.77
CA THR A 6 16.05 -7.04 25.21
C THR A 6 15.62 -5.76 24.49
N PRO A 7 15.19 -5.82 23.22
CA PRO A 7 14.77 -4.62 22.51
C PRO A 7 13.61 -3.95 23.25
N ASP A 8 13.69 -2.63 23.45
CA ASP A 8 12.64 -1.85 24.09
C ASP A 8 11.32 -2.03 23.32
N LEU A 9 10.34 -2.65 23.99
CA LEU A 9 9.00 -2.87 23.46
C LEU A 9 8.05 -1.89 24.14
N PRO A 10 7.59 -0.81 23.46
CA PRO A 10 6.61 0.08 24.03
C PRO A 10 5.27 -0.63 24.21
N VAL A 11 4.45 -0.17 25.14
CA VAL A 11 3.16 -0.81 25.46
C VAL A 11 2.10 -0.58 24.37
N LEU A 12 1.27 -1.59 24.14
CA LEU A 12 0.09 -1.53 23.26
C LEU A 12 -0.87 -0.40 23.69
N LEU A 13 -1.46 0.34 22.74
CA LEU A 13 -2.53 1.27 23.08
C LEU A 13 -3.80 0.51 23.48
N THR A 14 -4.34 0.81 24.67
CA THR A 14 -5.56 0.19 25.20
C THR A 14 -6.83 0.74 24.55
N ASP A 15 -6.83 2.03 24.18
CA ASP A 15 -8.00 2.73 23.60
C ASP A 15 -7.72 3.21 22.17
N LEU A 16 -7.19 2.33 21.31
CA LEU A 16 -6.97 2.67 19.91
C LEU A 16 -8.31 3.00 19.22
N LYS A 17 -8.43 4.22 18.68
CA LYS A 17 -9.59 4.63 17.88
C LYS A 17 -9.37 4.33 16.39
N ILE A 18 -10.28 3.56 15.79
CA ILE A 18 -10.30 3.32 14.34
C ILE A 18 -10.84 4.57 13.65
N GLN A 19 -10.03 5.18 12.77
CA GLN A 19 -10.37 6.42 12.07
C GLN A 19 -10.70 6.21 10.59
N TYR A 20 -10.02 5.27 9.94
CA TYR A 20 -10.08 5.09 8.48
C TYR A 20 -10.81 3.80 8.12
N THR A 21 -12.03 3.92 7.60
CA THR A 21 -12.93 2.79 7.31
C THR A 21 -13.56 2.86 5.92
N LYS A 22 -13.07 3.77 5.06
CA LYS A 22 -13.65 4.08 3.75
C LYS A 22 -12.77 3.60 2.61
N ILE A 23 -13.33 3.56 1.40
CA ILE A 23 -12.57 3.34 0.16
C ILE A 23 -11.66 4.55 -0.08
N PHE A 24 -10.41 4.33 -0.45
CA PHE A 24 -9.44 5.40 -0.71
C PHE A 24 -9.16 5.52 -2.22
N ILE A 25 -9.62 6.60 -2.85
CA ILE A 25 -9.42 6.86 -4.29
C ILE A 25 -9.04 8.33 -4.44
N ASN A 26 -8.07 8.66 -5.30
CA ASN A 26 -7.65 10.05 -5.54
C ASN A 26 -7.28 10.85 -4.27
N ASN A 27 -6.67 10.19 -3.28
CA ASN A 27 -6.37 10.78 -1.97
C ASN A 27 -7.62 11.25 -1.19
N GLU A 28 -8.79 10.68 -1.48
CA GLU A 28 -10.06 11.00 -0.85
C GLU A 28 -10.75 9.73 -0.32
N TRP A 29 -11.63 9.93 0.65
CA TRP A 29 -12.34 8.86 1.34
C TRP A 29 -13.77 8.77 0.83
N HIS A 30 -14.15 7.63 0.27
CA HIS A 30 -15.43 7.39 -0.38
C HIS A 30 -16.22 6.29 0.32
N ASP A 31 -17.53 6.47 0.37
CA ASP A 31 -18.46 5.37 0.63
C ASP A 31 -18.55 4.47 -0.60
N SER A 32 -18.91 3.20 -0.40
CA SER A 32 -19.12 2.27 -1.51
C SER A 32 -20.27 2.75 -2.40
N VAL A 33 -20.21 2.46 -3.70
CA VAL A 33 -21.31 2.82 -4.63
C VAL A 33 -22.63 2.18 -4.19
N SER A 34 -22.56 0.98 -3.63
CA SER A 34 -23.73 0.27 -3.11
C SER A 34 -24.25 0.82 -1.77
N GLY A 35 -23.45 1.60 -1.05
CA GLY A 35 -23.70 2.00 0.33
C GLY A 35 -23.57 0.87 1.36
N LYS A 36 -23.17 -0.34 0.93
CA LYS A 36 -22.94 -1.48 1.82
C LYS A 36 -21.63 -1.33 2.58
N LYS A 37 -21.61 -1.98 3.74
CA LYS A 37 -20.46 -2.08 4.64
C LYS A 37 -20.37 -3.52 5.15
N PHE A 38 -19.17 -3.95 5.53
CA PHE A 38 -18.94 -5.25 6.13
C PHE A 38 -18.23 -5.14 7.49
N PRO A 39 -18.52 -6.06 8.43
CA PRO A 39 -17.89 -6.07 9.74
C PRO A 39 -16.45 -6.56 9.68
N VAL A 40 -15.59 -5.95 10.49
CA VAL A 40 -14.23 -6.41 10.77
C VAL A 40 -14.18 -6.84 12.23
N PHE A 41 -13.63 -8.02 12.50
CA PHE A 41 -13.63 -8.63 13.83
C PHE A 41 -12.23 -8.67 14.44
N ASN A 42 -12.19 -8.70 15.77
CA ASN A 42 -10.99 -9.07 16.52
C ASN A 42 -10.99 -10.60 16.69
N PRO A 43 -10.06 -11.34 16.07
CA PRO A 43 -10.04 -12.80 16.16
C PRO A 43 -9.73 -13.34 17.56
N ALA A 44 -9.21 -12.52 18.48
CA ALA A 44 -8.94 -12.95 19.86
C ALA A 44 -10.18 -12.93 20.76
N THR A 45 -11.18 -12.10 20.43
CA THR A 45 -12.41 -11.94 21.24
C THR A 45 -13.68 -12.29 20.48
N GLU A 46 -13.59 -12.49 19.15
CA GLU A 46 -14.72 -12.65 18.23
C GLU A 46 -15.66 -11.43 18.16
N GLU A 47 -15.30 -10.33 18.81
CA GLU A 47 -16.09 -9.10 18.81
C GLU A 47 -15.86 -8.27 17.55
N GLU A 48 -16.90 -7.57 17.10
CA GLU A 48 -16.81 -6.62 15.99
C GLU A 48 -16.02 -5.37 16.41
N LEU A 49 -14.99 -5.05 15.64
CA LEU A 49 -14.18 -3.84 15.81
C LEU A 49 -14.85 -2.62 15.19
N CYS A 50 -15.31 -2.75 13.93
CA CYS A 50 -16.00 -1.69 13.19
C CYS A 50 -16.61 -2.22 11.88
N GLN A 51 -17.34 -1.34 11.18
CA GLN A 51 -17.83 -1.54 9.82
C GLN A 51 -16.95 -0.78 8.81
N VAL A 52 -16.53 -1.45 7.74
CA VAL A 52 -15.73 -0.89 6.62
C VAL A 52 -16.56 -0.90 5.35
N GLU A 53 -16.37 0.10 4.49
CA GLU A 53 -17.07 0.17 3.19
C GLU A 53 -16.80 -1.08 2.34
N GLU A 54 -17.87 -1.67 1.81
CA GLU A 54 -17.81 -2.89 1.00
C GLU A 54 -17.65 -2.52 -0.49
N GLY A 55 -16.40 -2.40 -0.92
CA GLY A 55 -16.09 -2.16 -2.33
C GLY A 55 -16.51 -3.34 -3.21
N ASP A 56 -17.10 -3.00 -4.35
CA ASP A 56 -17.48 -3.93 -5.40
C ASP A 56 -16.89 -3.48 -6.75
N LYS A 57 -17.28 -4.11 -7.85
CA LYS A 57 -16.78 -3.83 -9.19
C LYS A 57 -16.84 -2.35 -9.55
N GLU A 58 -17.94 -1.66 -9.25
CA GLU A 58 -18.13 -0.24 -9.59
C GLU A 58 -17.12 0.67 -8.87
N ASP A 59 -16.70 0.30 -7.66
CA ASP A 59 -15.67 1.01 -6.91
C ASP A 59 -14.27 0.72 -7.42
N VAL A 60 -14.02 -0.53 -7.85
CA VAL A 60 -12.78 -0.91 -8.55
C VAL A 60 -12.67 -0.13 -9.87
N ASP A 61 -13.74 -0.01 -10.66
CA ASP A 61 -13.76 0.74 -11.91
C ASP A 61 -13.40 2.23 -11.67
N LYS A 62 -13.90 2.83 -10.58
CA LYS A 62 -13.54 4.20 -10.17
C LYS A 62 -12.05 4.30 -9.81
N ALA A 63 -11.54 3.34 -9.04
CA ALA A 63 -10.13 3.30 -8.65
C ALA A 63 -9.19 3.11 -9.84
N VAL A 64 -9.55 2.26 -10.81
CA VAL A 64 -8.76 2.05 -12.03
C VAL A 64 -8.75 3.31 -12.89
N LYS A 65 -9.89 3.99 -13.06
CA LYS A 65 -9.94 5.28 -13.77
C LYS A 65 -9.03 6.33 -13.13
N ALA A 66 -9.02 6.42 -11.80
CA ALA A 66 -8.13 7.30 -11.05
C ALA A 66 -6.64 6.95 -11.28
N ALA A 67 -6.29 5.66 -11.18
CA ALA A 67 -4.94 5.18 -11.43
C ALA A 67 -4.50 5.45 -12.87
N ARG A 68 -5.35 5.16 -13.85
CA ARG A 68 -5.12 5.43 -15.27
C ARG A 68 -4.88 6.90 -15.54
N GLN A 69 -5.66 7.79 -14.92
CA GLN A 69 -5.48 9.24 -15.04
C GLN A 69 -4.15 9.69 -14.43
N ALA A 70 -3.82 9.19 -13.24
CA ALA A 70 -2.54 9.47 -12.58
C ALA A 70 -1.34 8.94 -13.39
N PHE A 71 -1.52 7.91 -14.22
CA PHE A 71 -0.49 7.33 -15.08
C PHE A 71 -0.37 7.96 -16.49
N GLN A 72 -1.23 8.92 -16.87
CA GLN A 72 -1.18 9.56 -18.19
C GLN A 72 0.16 10.25 -18.46
N ILE A 73 0.61 10.22 -19.73
CA ILE A 73 1.79 10.99 -20.15
C ILE A 73 1.57 12.47 -19.84
N GLY A 74 2.57 13.11 -19.22
CA GLY A 74 2.46 14.50 -18.77
C GLY A 74 1.83 14.68 -17.38
N SER A 75 1.37 13.61 -16.73
CA SER A 75 0.88 13.69 -15.35
C SER A 75 2.03 13.99 -14.37
N PRO A 76 1.73 14.58 -13.19
CA PRO A 76 2.74 14.79 -12.15
C PRO A 76 3.52 13.52 -11.78
N TRP A 77 2.87 12.36 -11.75
CA TRP A 77 3.52 11.08 -11.44
C TRP A 77 4.44 10.57 -12.56
N ARG A 78 4.09 10.82 -13.82
CA ARG A 78 4.91 10.42 -14.98
C ARG A 78 6.07 11.35 -15.26
N THR A 79 5.96 12.63 -14.90
CA THR A 79 6.97 13.65 -15.18
C THR A 79 7.89 13.93 -14.00
N MET A 80 7.56 13.48 -12.78
CA MET A 80 8.46 13.66 -11.64
C MET A 80 9.76 12.89 -11.80
N ASP A 81 10.82 13.44 -11.20
CA ASP A 81 12.11 12.80 -11.18
C ASP A 81 12.05 11.43 -10.50
N ALA A 82 12.86 10.49 -11.01
CA ALA A 82 12.95 9.16 -10.45
C ALA A 82 13.43 9.17 -8.99
N SER A 83 14.31 10.09 -8.64
CA SER A 83 14.77 10.34 -7.27
C SER A 83 13.65 10.85 -6.37
N GLU A 84 12.71 11.66 -6.88
CA GLU A 84 11.59 12.18 -6.10
C GLU A 84 10.58 11.08 -5.73
N ARG A 85 10.36 10.10 -6.62
CA ARG A 85 9.62 8.87 -6.24
C ARG A 85 10.30 8.16 -5.07
N GLY A 86 11.63 8.08 -5.09
CA GLY A 86 12.42 7.57 -3.97
C GLY A 86 12.23 8.40 -2.70
N ARG A 87 12.23 9.74 -2.81
CA ARG A 87 12.02 10.65 -1.68
C ARG A 87 10.66 10.45 -1.01
N LEU A 88 9.60 10.30 -1.80
CA LEU A 88 8.24 10.02 -1.32
C LEU A 88 8.16 8.67 -0.59
N LEU A 89 8.81 7.63 -1.10
CA LEU A 89 8.87 6.31 -0.44
C LEU A 89 9.64 6.36 0.88
N TYR A 90 10.76 7.10 0.95
CA TYR A 90 11.46 7.36 2.20
C TYR A 90 10.56 8.11 3.19
N LYS A 91 9.87 9.15 2.74
CA LYS A 91 8.95 9.92 3.59
C LYS A 91 7.81 9.05 4.12
N LEU A 92 7.24 8.16 3.31
CA LEU A 92 6.23 7.21 3.76
C LEU A 92 6.78 6.27 4.83
N ALA A 93 8.01 5.79 4.67
CA ALA A 93 8.67 4.97 5.69
C ALA A 93 8.85 5.74 7.01
N ASP A 94 9.22 7.03 6.94
CA ASP A 94 9.35 7.89 8.13
C ASP A 94 8.01 8.11 8.83
N LEU A 95 6.91 8.26 8.08
CA LEU A 95 5.56 8.38 8.63
C LEU A 95 5.06 7.07 9.25
N ILE A 96 5.37 5.92 8.65
CA ILE A 96 5.08 4.60 9.23
C ILE A 96 5.92 4.37 10.49
N GLU A 97 7.17 4.85 10.52
CA GLU A 97 8.01 4.80 11.71
C GLU A 97 7.48 5.69 12.84
N ARG A 98 6.97 6.89 12.52
CA ARG A 98 6.25 7.77 13.45
C ARG A 98 5.03 7.06 14.05
N ASP A 99 4.21 6.44 13.21
CA ASP A 99 2.95 5.79 13.63
C ASP A 99 3.14 4.31 14.01
N ARG A 100 4.40 3.87 14.20
CA ARG A 100 4.74 2.45 14.38
C ARG A 100 3.97 1.80 15.53
N LEU A 101 3.82 2.51 16.64
CA LEU A 101 3.08 2.02 17.82
C LEU A 101 1.59 1.82 17.52
N LEU A 102 0.98 2.80 16.83
CA LEU A 102 -0.41 2.76 16.42
C LEU A 102 -0.66 1.60 15.44
N LEU A 103 0.16 1.51 14.41
CA LEU A 103 0.05 0.48 13.37
C LEU A 103 0.28 -0.92 13.95
N ALA A 104 1.28 -1.11 14.82
CA ALA A 104 1.51 -2.40 15.47
C ALA A 104 0.35 -2.82 16.38
N THR A 105 -0.27 -1.86 17.08
CA THR A 105 -1.46 -2.10 17.90
C THR A 105 -2.65 -2.53 17.05
N MET A 106 -2.91 -1.80 15.95
CA MET A 106 -3.98 -2.10 15.02
C MET A 106 -3.77 -3.45 14.32
N GLU A 107 -2.54 -3.77 13.92
CA GLU A 107 -2.19 -5.05 13.28
C GLU A 107 -2.37 -6.24 14.24
N SER A 108 -2.02 -6.05 15.52
CA SER A 108 -2.23 -7.05 16.56
C SER A 108 -3.72 -7.28 16.81
N MET A 109 -4.49 -6.21 16.98
CA MET A 109 -5.92 -6.24 17.26
C MET A 109 -6.73 -6.84 16.10
N ASN A 110 -6.47 -6.43 14.86
CA ASN A 110 -7.24 -6.89 13.71
C ASN A 110 -6.75 -8.24 13.16
N GLY A 111 -5.44 -8.51 13.20
CA GLY A 111 -4.85 -9.74 12.66
C GLY A 111 -4.65 -10.85 13.69
N GLY A 112 -4.93 -10.62 14.98
CA GLY A 112 -4.65 -11.59 16.07
C GLY A 112 -3.17 -11.86 16.27
N LYS A 113 -2.29 -11.01 15.73
CA LYS A 113 -0.84 -11.19 15.79
C LYS A 113 -0.33 -10.82 17.17
N LEU A 114 0.65 -11.56 17.69
CA LEU A 114 1.36 -11.16 18.90
C LEU A 114 1.96 -9.76 18.69
N TYR A 115 1.60 -8.82 19.56
CA TYR A 115 1.99 -7.41 19.44
C TYR A 115 3.53 -7.22 19.39
N SER A 116 4.28 -7.99 20.16
CA SER A 116 5.75 -7.99 20.11
C SER A 116 6.27 -8.32 18.72
N ASN A 117 5.68 -9.31 18.03
CA ASN A 117 6.04 -9.65 16.66
C ASN A 117 5.61 -8.56 15.68
N ALA A 118 4.40 -8.02 15.82
CA ALA A 118 3.93 -6.92 14.99
C ALA A 118 4.88 -5.70 15.06
N TYR A 119 5.27 -5.29 16.27
CA TYR A 119 6.12 -4.12 16.47
C TYR A 119 7.58 -4.38 16.06
N LEU A 120 8.19 -5.48 16.54
CA LEU A 120 9.63 -5.73 16.37
C LEU A 120 9.98 -6.31 15.00
N ASN A 121 9.10 -7.10 14.39
CA ASN A 121 9.36 -7.81 13.14
C ASN A 121 8.58 -7.18 11.97
N ASP A 122 7.25 -7.21 12.00
CA ASP A 122 6.43 -6.80 10.86
C ASP A 122 6.66 -5.33 10.49
N LEU A 123 6.51 -4.41 11.45
CA LEU A 123 6.71 -2.98 11.20
C LEU A 123 8.17 -2.63 10.88
N ALA A 124 9.13 -3.27 11.54
CA ALA A 124 10.55 -3.10 11.20
C ALA A 124 10.84 -3.54 9.76
N GLY A 125 10.26 -4.67 9.34
CA GLY A 125 10.31 -5.17 7.97
C GLY A 125 9.69 -4.21 6.98
N CYS A 126 8.50 -3.67 7.28
CA CYS A 126 7.82 -2.68 6.44
C CYS A 126 8.69 -1.45 6.19
N ILE A 127 9.22 -0.85 7.26
CA ILE A 127 10.07 0.34 7.18
C ILE A 127 11.34 0.05 6.38
N LYS A 128 12.01 -1.09 6.64
CA LYS A 128 13.21 -1.49 5.90
C LYS A 128 12.92 -1.73 4.42
N THR A 129 11.83 -2.41 4.09
CA THR A 129 11.45 -2.69 2.69
C THR A 129 11.13 -1.41 1.94
N LEU A 130 10.38 -0.47 2.51
CA LEU A 130 10.14 0.82 1.86
C LEU A 130 11.44 1.59 1.60
N ARG A 131 12.32 1.68 2.61
CA ARG A 131 13.62 2.34 2.47
C ARG A 131 14.51 1.66 1.42
N TYR A 132 14.46 0.34 1.33
CA TYR A 132 15.14 -0.43 0.27
C TYR A 132 14.58 -0.11 -1.12
N CYS A 133 13.27 -0.18 -1.29
CA CYS A 133 12.61 0.12 -2.57
C CYS A 133 12.80 1.58 -2.98
N ALA A 134 12.83 2.51 -2.03
CA ALA A 134 13.09 3.93 -2.26
C ALA A 134 14.44 4.15 -2.94
N GLY A 135 15.50 3.47 -2.47
CA GLY A 135 16.84 3.56 -3.04
C GLY A 135 16.98 3.03 -4.47
N TRP A 136 16.01 2.24 -4.95
CA TRP A 136 15.99 1.72 -6.32
C TRP A 136 15.36 2.67 -7.34
N ALA A 137 14.59 3.67 -6.91
CA ALA A 137 13.70 4.42 -7.80
C ALA A 137 14.44 5.12 -8.96
N ASP A 138 15.65 5.62 -8.71
CA ASP A 138 16.55 6.29 -9.66
C ASP A 138 17.65 5.38 -10.23
N LYS A 139 17.61 4.07 -9.93
CA LYS A 139 18.61 3.08 -10.36
C LYS A 139 18.05 2.02 -11.31
N ILE A 140 16.79 2.15 -11.71
CA ILE A 140 16.17 1.33 -12.75
C ILE A 140 16.71 1.76 -14.12
N GLN A 141 17.64 0.97 -14.65
CA GLN A 141 18.40 1.30 -15.84
C GLN A 141 18.06 0.39 -17.01
N GLY A 142 17.93 0.98 -18.20
CA GLY A 142 17.95 0.26 -19.48
C GLY A 142 19.36 -0.16 -19.90
N ARG A 143 19.55 -0.45 -21.18
CA ARG A 143 20.83 -0.89 -21.76
C ARG A 143 21.08 -0.21 -23.09
N THR A 144 22.35 -0.05 -23.45
CA THR A 144 22.80 0.17 -24.84
C THR A 144 23.27 -1.16 -25.41
N ILE A 145 22.79 -1.54 -26.59
CA ILE A 145 22.99 -2.89 -27.14
C ILE A 145 23.83 -2.81 -28.41
N PRO A 146 24.95 -3.56 -28.51
CA PRO A 146 25.77 -3.61 -29.71
C PRO A 146 25.12 -4.49 -30.77
N ILE A 147 24.17 -3.92 -31.52
CA ILE A 147 23.48 -4.58 -32.62
C ILE A 147 24.39 -4.68 -33.86
N ASP A 148 24.19 -5.71 -34.68
CA ASP A 148 24.86 -5.82 -35.97
C ASP A 148 24.48 -4.67 -36.91
N GLY A 149 25.41 -4.25 -37.77
CA GLY A 149 25.21 -3.19 -38.75
C GLY A 149 25.30 -1.77 -38.18
N ASN A 150 24.90 -0.78 -38.99
CA ASN A 150 25.03 0.64 -38.65
C ASN A 150 23.79 1.18 -37.93
N PHE A 151 23.47 0.60 -36.77
CA PHE A 151 22.31 0.99 -35.96
C PHE A 151 22.71 1.28 -34.52
N PHE A 152 21.99 2.21 -33.87
CA PHE A 152 22.10 2.47 -32.44
C PHE A 152 20.85 1.94 -31.73
N THR A 153 21.04 1.01 -30.79
CA THR A 153 19.96 0.34 -30.06
C THR A 153 20.09 0.59 -28.57
N TYR A 154 18.98 0.96 -27.93
CA TYR A 154 18.87 1.08 -26.48
C TYR A 154 17.52 0.59 -25.97
N THR A 155 17.44 0.27 -24.68
CA THR A 155 16.19 -0.11 -24.01
C THR A 155 15.78 0.92 -22.97
N ARG A 156 14.46 1.06 -22.78
CA ARG A 156 13.85 1.84 -21.70
C ARG A 156 13.09 0.87 -20.80
N HIS A 157 13.34 0.94 -19.51
CA HIS A 157 12.57 0.19 -18.52
C HIS A 157 11.45 1.10 -18.03
N GLU A 158 10.32 1.08 -18.74
CA GLU A 158 9.16 1.89 -18.40
C GLU A 158 8.29 1.19 -17.33
N PRO A 159 7.57 1.94 -16.48
CA PRO A 159 6.52 1.35 -15.67
C PRO A 159 5.48 0.67 -16.55
N ILE A 160 4.91 -0.44 -16.04
CA ILE A 160 3.89 -1.23 -16.74
C ILE A 160 2.59 -0.43 -16.83
N GLY A 161 2.16 0.20 -15.74
CA GLY A 161 0.94 1.02 -15.71
C GLY A 161 0.13 0.87 -14.43
N VAL A 162 -1.17 0.60 -14.60
CA VAL A 162 -2.07 0.31 -13.49
C VAL A 162 -1.84 -1.12 -13.03
N CYS A 163 -1.39 -1.29 -11.79
CA CYS A 163 -1.14 -2.60 -11.19
C CYS A 163 -2.23 -2.93 -10.16
N GLY A 164 -3.03 -3.95 -10.45
CA GLY A 164 -3.94 -4.57 -9.47
C GLY A 164 -3.15 -5.39 -8.43
N GLN A 165 -3.37 -5.15 -7.14
CA GLN A 165 -2.62 -5.77 -6.05
C GLN A 165 -3.56 -6.31 -4.96
N ILE A 166 -3.77 -7.63 -4.97
CA ILE A 166 -4.61 -8.32 -3.98
C ILE A 166 -3.69 -8.91 -2.90
N ILE A 167 -3.95 -8.60 -1.62
CA ILE A 167 -3.08 -9.00 -0.51
C ILE A 167 -3.81 -9.88 0.53
N PRO A 168 -3.12 -10.86 1.15
CA PRO A 168 -3.69 -11.76 2.14
C PRO A 168 -3.66 -11.17 3.56
N TRP A 169 -4.29 -11.87 4.51
CA TRP A 169 -4.49 -11.42 5.89
C TRP A 169 -3.38 -11.77 6.89
N ASN A 170 -2.47 -12.69 6.56
CA ASN A 170 -1.49 -13.23 7.52
C ASN A 170 -0.35 -12.25 7.88
N PHE A 171 0.01 -11.35 6.96
CA PHE A 171 0.94 -10.25 7.18
C PHE A 171 0.46 -8.98 6.46
N PRO A 172 -0.64 -8.34 6.92
CA PRO A 172 -1.34 -7.30 6.15
C PRO A 172 -0.43 -6.16 5.70
N LEU A 173 0.28 -5.51 6.63
CA LEU A 173 1.19 -4.41 6.33
C LEU A 173 2.41 -4.87 5.53
N VAL A 174 3.03 -6.00 5.89
CA VAL A 174 4.23 -6.48 5.17
C VAL A 174 3.89 -6.78 3.71
N MET A 175 2.76 -7.45 3.46
CA MET A 175 2.32 -7.78 2.10
C MET A 175 1.92 -6.55 1.30
N LEU A 176 1.26 -5.57 1.94
CA LEU A 176 0.99 -4.26 1.32
C LEU A 176 2.30 -3.62 0.86
N ILE A 177 3.28 -3.50 1.76
CA ILE A 177 4.55 -2.84 1.47
C ILE A 177 5.39 -3.59 0.43
N TRP A 178 5.41 -4.93 0.49
CA TRP A 178 6.08 -5.76 -0.52
C TRP A 178 5.50 -5.54 -1.93
N LYS A 179 4.24 -5.11 -2.03
CA LYS A 179 3.56 -4.84 -3.30
C LYS A 179 3.76 -3.40 -3.74
N ILE A 180 3.44 -2.42 -2.89
CA ILE A 180 3.48 -1.00 -3.29
C ILE A 180 4.91 -0.47 -3.39
N GLY A 181 5.85 -0.95 -2.56
CA GLY A 181 7.24 -0.50 -2.56
C GLY A 181 7.91 -0.59 -3.93
N PRO A 182 8.04 -1.79 -4.53
CA PRO A 182 8.63 -1.92 -5.86
C PRO A 182 7.76 -1.29 -6.97
N ALA A 183 6.43 -1.38 -6.87
CA ALA A 183 5.54 -0.82 -7.89
C ALA A 183 5.72 0.71 -8.02
N LEU A 184 5.71 1.42 -6.90
CA LEU A 184 5.86 2.87 -6.85
C LEU A 184 7.29 3.31 -7.18
N SER A 185 8.29 2.56 -6.74
CA SER A 185 9.70 2.83 -7.08
C SER A 185 9.91 2.85 -8.59
N CYS A 186 9.32 1.88 -9.29
CA CYS A 186 9.34 1.79 -10.76
C CYS A 186 8.39 2.77 -11.47
N GLY A 187 7.57 3.55 -10.74
CA GLY A 187 6.68 4.56 -11.32
C GLY A 187 5.30 4.06 -11.77
N ASN A 188 4.87 2.88 -11.31
CA ASN A 188 3.50 2.39 -11.55
C ASN A 188 2.48 3.13 -10.67
N THR A 189 1.21 3.03 -11.02
CA THR A 189 0.07 3.38 -10.15
C THR A 189 -0.62 2.09 -9.71
N VAL A 190 -1.24 2.06 -8.54
CA VAL A 190 -1.77 0.82 -7.95
C VAL A 190 -3.24 0.93 -7.55
N VAL A 191 -3.95 -0.19 -7.72
CA VAL A 191 -5.27 -0.44 -7.12
C VAL A 191 -5.12 -1.65 -6.20
N VAL A 192 -5.19 -1.42 -4.91
CA VAL A 192 -4.93 -2.41 -3.87
C VAL A 192 -6.25 -2.90 -3.29
N LYS A 193 -6.41 -4.22 -3.15
CA LYS A 193 -7.49 -4.84 -2.40
C LYS A 193 -6.91 -5.57 -1.18
N PRO A 194 -7.04 -5.02 0.04
CA PRO A 194 -6.68 -5.73 1.25
C PRO A 194 -7.61 -6.91 1.52
N ALA A 195 -7.15 -7.87 2.31
CA ALA A 195 -7.99 -8.96 2.77
C ALA A 195 -9.16 -8.41 3.60
N GLU A 196 -10.35 -8.97 3.42
CA GLU A 196 -11.57 -8.58 4.14
C GLU A 196 -11.42 -8.78 5.65
N GLN A 197 -10.58 -9.71 6.09
CA GLN A 197 -10.31 -9.95 7.51
C GLN A 197 -9.49 -8.81 8.13
N THR A 198 -8.60 -8.18 7.37
CA THR A 198 -7.58 -7.25 7.91
C THR A 198 -7.39 -5.96 7.10
N PRO A 199 -8.44 -5.17 6.85
CA PRO A 199 -8.35 -3.97 6.02
C PRO A 199 -7.74 -2.76 6.73
N LEU A 200 -7.79 -2.70 8.07
CA LEU A 200 -7.67 -1.44 8.81
C LEU A 200 -6.29 -0.77 8.67
N THR A 201 -5.22 -1.55 8.77
CA THR A 201 -3.86 -1.01 8.70
C THR A 201 -3.50 -0.53 7.29
N ALA A 202 -4.01 -1.18 6.24
CA ALA A 202 -3.86 -0.71 4.88
C ALA A 202 -4.55 0.64 4.66
N LEU A 203 -5.76 0.83 5.23
CA LEU A 203 -6.44 2.11 5.18
C LEU A 203 -5.69 3.19 5.97
N HIS A 204 -5.14 2.88 7.15
CA HIS A 204 -4.28 3.85 7.85
C HIS A 204 -3.07 4.27 7.01
N VAL A 205 -2.38 3.32 6.37
CA VAL A 205 -1.27 3.62 5.45
C VAL A 205 -1.71 4.50 4.28
N ALA A 206 -2.95 4.38 3.78
CA ALA A 206 -3.48 5.28 2.77
C ALA A 206 -3.50 6.75 3.22
N SER A 207 -3.83 7.00 4.49
CA SER A 207 -3.73 8.36 5.07
C SER A 207 -2.29 8.88 5.06
N LEU A 208 -1.32 8.01 5.34
CA LEU A 208 0.11 8.35 5.33
C LEU A 208 0.65 8.55 3.93
N ILE A 209 0.11 7.85 2.93
CA ILE A 209 0.42 8.07 1.51
C ILE A 209 -0.01 9.47 1.09
N LYS A 210 -1.23 9.90 1.48
CA LYS A 210 -1.67 11.28 1.26
C LYS A 210 -0.78 12.29 1.97
N GLU A 211 -0.45 12.05 3.25
CA GLU A 211 0.42 12.92 4.04
C GLU A 211 1.86 13.00 3.48
N ALA A 212 2.38 11.90 2.92
CA ALA A 212 3.70 11.87 2.29
C ALA A 212 3.76 12.73 1.01
N GLY A 213 2.62 13.04 0.38
CA GLY A 213 2.53 13.89 -0.80
C GLY A 213 2.50 13.13 -2.12
N PHE A 214 2.13 11.84 -2.13
CA PHE A 214 1.91 11.13 -3.39
C PHE A 214 0.77 11.80 -4.18
N PRO A 215 0.91 11.97 -5.50
CA PRO A 215 -0.17 12.52 -6.32
C PRO A 215 -1.47 11.71 -6.21
N PRO A 216 -2.64 12.37 -6.26
CA PRO A 216 -3.93 11.68 -6.30
C PRO A 216 -3.98 10.60 -7.38
N GLY A 217 -4.52 9.43 -7.02
CA GLY A 217 -4.73 8.31 -7.94
C GLY A 217 -3.53 7.38 -8.08
N VAL A 218 -2.35 7.76 -7.57
CA VAL A 218 -1.16 6.89 -7.62
C VAL A 218 -1.33 5.62 -6.77
N VAL A 219 -1.97 5.74 -5.61
CA VAL A 219 -2.40 4.60 -4.79
C VAL A 219 -3.88 4.72 -4.51
N ASN A 220 -4.62 3.66 -4.81
CA ASN A 220 -6.04 3.54 -4.48
C ASN A 220 -6.23 2.24 -3.71
N ILE A 221 -7.04 2.25 -2.65
CA ILE A 221 -7.29 1.08 -1.81
C ILE A 221 -8.80 0.84 -1.73
N VAL A 222 -9.23 -0.33 -2.20
CA VAL A 222 -10.63 -0.75 -2.24
C VAL A 222 -10.79 -1.97 -1.32
N PRO A 223 -11.16 -1.77 -0.04
CA PRO A 223 -11.55 -2.88 0.82
C PRO A 223 -12.81 -3.56 0.27
N GLY A 224 -12.94 -4.86 0.48
CA GLY A 224 -14.05 -5.67 -0.03
C GLY A 224 -13.72 -7.15 -0.03
N TYR A 225 -14.59 -7.98 -0.59
CA TYR A 225 -14.41 -9.43 -0.63
C TYR A 225 -13.62 -9.89 -1.87
N GLY A 226 -13.04 -11.10 -1.77
CA GLY A 226 -12.33 -11.73 -2.88
C GLY A 226 -13.19 -11.90 -4.15
N PRO A 227 -14.36 -12.56 -4.09
CA PRO A 227 -15.19 -12.81 -5.28
C PRO A 227 -15.79 -11.56 -5.94
N THR A 228 -15.86 -10.42 -5.23
CA THR A 228 -16.38 -9.15 -5.75
C THR A 228 -15.23 -8.24 -6.18
N ALA A 229 -14.68 -7.44 -5.26
CA ALA A 229 -13.59 -6.51 -5.55
C ALA A 229 -12.33 -7.20 -6.09
N GLY A 230 -11.96 -8.37 -5.53
CA GLY A 230 -10.79 -9.11 -6.00
C GLY A 230 -10.92 -9.61 -7.43
N ALA A 231 -12.06 -10.22 -7.77
CA ALA A 231 -12.35 -10.70 -9.13
C ALA A 231 -12.51 -9.54 -10.12
N ALA A 232 -13.09 -8.42 -9.69
CA ALA A 232 -13.17 -7.21 -10.50
C ALA A 232 -11.78 -6.71 -10.89
N ILE A 233 -10.81 -6.68 -9.96
CA ILE A 233 -9.43 -6.30 -10.27
C ILE A 233 -8.80 -7.28 -11.26
N SER A 234 -8.94 -8.60 -11.06
CA SER A 234 -8.25 -9.60 -11.90
C SER A 234 -8.81 -9.70 -13.32
N SER A 235 -10.05 -9.27 -13.54
CA SER A 235 -10.75 -9.30 -14.83
C SER A 235 -10.93 -7.91 -15.46
N HIS A 236 -10.37 -6.86 -14.84
CA HIS A 236 -10.46 -5.51 -15.38
C HIS A 236 -9.67 -5.40 -16.69
N MET A 237 -10.25 -4.74 -17.70
CA MET A 237 -9.73 -4.70 -19.07
C MET A 237 -8.68 -3.60 -19.32
N ASP A 238 -8.38 -2.80 -18.30
CA ASP A 238 -7.45 -1.66 -18.32
C ASP A 238 -6.67 -1.58 -17.00
#